data_AF-A0A1E4G4H7-F1
#
_entry.id   AF-A0A1E4G4H7-F1
#
_cell.length_a   1.000
_cell.length_b   1.000
_cell.length_c   1.000
_cell.angle_alpha   90.00
_cell.angle_beta   90.00
_cell.angle_gamma   90.00
#
_symmetry.space_group_name_H-M   'P 1'
#
loop_
_entity.id
_entity.type
_entity.pdbx_description
1 polymer ?
#
loop_
_entity_poly.entity_id
_entity_poly.type
_entity_poly.pdbx_seq_one_letter_code
_entity_poly.pdbx_strand_id
1 'polypeptide(L)'
;MVAVTAASPYSPYAGYTASGAGASKTGTATAQQAQAGAESAATSVTLSEAARAAMAERDFTAVLADTRAKLKALLEEAGRTSPLKDGRLALDLSSLDQRELYAMSSDDTFTPDEREAAGLEMQRRFEAALSGPAAIARVTGNYTALYKSAATYLDGLGAEERATAEWKAGRDAVAEGLRQLQAKPGTRPDLGPNDPVALYLALSETAETPATSMPDLAANARTTLDRLYAEAQANGKAPTFNRASSTGQYIDVSGFSSRALSSIVLDKDGQFTAEETRAARTVLQSRSGATLLAGFQSASKSGDPTAFSQNIINAFSSLSAEERQAVGWSDQLYQTAMQSYVTTSKLMDMFSQVTSGSANNGGLNLATLLGGQ
;
A
#
# COMPACT_ATOMS: atom_id res chain seq x y z
N MET A 1 -24.72 0.70 -28.24
CA MET A 1 -23.76 1.81 -28.04
C MET A 1 -24.11 2.45 -26.72
N VAL A 2 -23.33 2.19 -25.67
CA VAL A 2 -23.57 2.72 -24.32
C VAL A 2 -22.35 3.53 -23.94
N ALA A 3 -22.57 4.80 -23.64
CA ALA A 3 -21.55 5.75 -23.23
C ALA A 3 -21.16 5.49 -21.77
N VAL A 4 -19.86 5.40 -21.52
CA VAL A 4 -19.25 5.27 -20.19
C VAL A 4 -18.57 6.60 -19.88
N THR A 5 -19.03 7.31 -18.85
CA THR A 5 -18.40 8.53 -18.32
C THR A 5 -18.49 8.53 -16.80
N ALA A 6 -17.40 8.17 -16.15
CA ALA A 6 -16.85 8.67 -14.88
C ALA A 6 -15.60 7.84 -14.57
N ALA A 7 -14.44 8.48 -14.37
CA ALA A 7 -13.13 7.84 -14.26
C ALA A 7 -12.46 8.15 -12.90
N SER A 8 -11.62 7.20 -12.47
CA SER A 8 -10.74 7.10 -11.28
C SER A 8 -11.31 6.37 -10.05
N PRO A 9 -10.55 5.49 -9.38
CA PRO A 9 -9.37 4.68 -9.77
C PRO A 9 -9.79 3.19 -9.77
N TYR A 10 -10.18 2.63 -10.90
CA TYR A 10 -9.25 2.05 -11.87
C TYR A 10 -9.83 2.18 -13.27
N SER A 11 -9.32 3.02 -14.18
CA SER A 11 -10.09 3.28 -15.41
C SER A 11 -9.23 3.39 -16.66
N PRO A 12 -8.84 2.29 -17.36
CA PRO A 12 -9.00 0.83 -17.19
C PRO A 12 -8.39 0.10 -16.00
N TYR A 13 -7.36 0.63 -15.36
CA TYR A 13 -6.17 0.96 -16.14
C TYR A 13 -6.07 2.47 -16.46
N ALA A 14 -5.57 2.94 -17.62
CA ALA A 14 -6.14 4.12 -18.35
C ALA A 14 -6.29 4.03 -19.90
N GLY A 15 -5.66 3.05 -20.55
CA GLY A 15 -6.08 2.57 -21.87
C GLY A 15 -5.47 1.20 -22.16
N TYR A 16 -6.27 0.22 -22.60
CA TYR A 16 -5.79 -0.56 -23.74
C TYR A 16 -5.84 0.40 -24.94
N THR A 17 -4.80 1.23 -25.08
CA THR A 17 -4.38 1.94 -26.30
C THR A 17 -5.49 2.43 -27.26
N ALA A 18 -5.71 3.75 -27.29
CA ALA A 18 -6.32 4.53 -28.39
C ALA A 18 -7.80 4.26 -28.77
N SER A 19 -8.67 5.24 -28.53
CA SER A 19 -9.47 5.98 -29.55
C SER A 19 -10.73 6.65 -28.96
N GLY A 20 -10.96 7.93 -29.31
CA GLY A 20 -12.31 8.50 -29.40
C GLY A 20 -12.77 9.41 -28.27
N ALA A 21 -12.73 10.73 -28.53
CA ALA A 21 -13.36 11.79 -27.77
C ALA A 21 -14.89 11.62 -27.58
N GLY A 22 -15.45 12.20 -26.50
CA GLY A 22 -16.90 12.38 -26.38
C GLY A 22 -17.35 13.00 -25.07
N ALA A 23 -18.04 14.14 -25.17
CA ALA A 23 -18.38 15.07 -24.10
C ALA A 23 -19.56 14.69 -23.17
N SER A 24 -19.52 15.29 -21.98
CA SER A 24 -20.57 15.79 -21.06
C SER A 24 -22.06 15.45 -21.29
N LYS A 25 -22.79 15.20 -20.19
CA LYS A 25 -23.83 16.14 -19.66
C LYS A 25 -24.45 15.71 -18.32
N THR A 26 -24.84 16.76 -17.61
CA THR A 26 -25.43 16.97 -16.28
C THR A 26 -26.79 16.30 -16.02
N GLY A 27 -27.07 16.02 -14.74
CA GLY A 27 -28.40 15.69 -14.21
C GLY A 27 -28.53 15.95 -12.71
N THR A 28 -29.25 17.01 -12.35
CA THR A 28 -29.63 17.49 -11.02
C THR A 28 -30.76 16.68 -10.37
N ALA A 29 -30.71 16.46 -9.04
CA ALA A 29 -31.88 16.21 -8.17
C ALA A 29 -31.52 16.42 -6.68
N THR A 30 -31.82 17.60 -6.10
CA THR A 30 -32.91 17.87 -5.12
C THR A 30 -32.85 17.10 -3.79
N ALA A 31 -32.49 17.85 -2.74
CA ALA A 31 -32.55 17.46 -1.34
C ALA A 31 -33.98 17.46 -0.79
N GLN A 32 -34.28 16.53 0.13
CA GLN A 32 -35.50 16.56 0.93
C GLN A 32 -35.18 16.32 2.41
N GLN A 33 -35.45 17.36 3.22
CA GLN A 33 -35.39 17.37 4.67
C GLN A 33 -36.50 16.50 5.28
N ALA A 34 -36.20 15.84 6.38
CA ALA A 34 -37.20 15.34 7.33
C ALA A 34 -36.74 15.61 8.77
N GLN A 35 -37.74 15.97 9.56
CA GLN A 35 -37.69 16.79 10.77
C GLN A 35 -37.69 15.94 12.05
N ALA A 36 -37.23 16.58 13.13
CA ALA A 36 -36.97 16.04 14.46
C ALA A 36 -38.17 15.38 15.18
N GLY A 37 -37.86 14.34 15.96
CA GLY A 37 -38.71 13.80 17.03
C GLY A 37 -37.87 13.64 18.30
N ALA A 38 -38.39 14.15 19.43
CA ALA A 38 -37.70 14.27 20.70
C ALA A 38 -37.90 13.06 21.63
N GLU A 39 -36.99 12.98 22.61
CA GLU A 39 -37.06 12.36 23.95
C GLU A 39 -36.21 11.11 24.21
N SER A 40 -35.08 11.29 24.90
CA SER A 40 -34.90 10.81 26.29
C SER A 40 -33.49 11.15 26.79
N ALA A 41 -33.43 11.74 27.99
CA ALA A 41 -32.22 12.18 28.65
C ALA A 41 -31.37 10.97 29.12
N ALA A 42 -30.44 10.54 28.27
CA ALA A 42 -29.23 9.89 28.72
C ALA A 42 -28.21 10.99 29.05
N THR A 43 -27.55 10.90 30.20
CA THR A 43 -26.41 11.75 30.55
C THR A 43 -25.29 11.47 29.55
N SER A 44 -25.35 12.11 28.37
CA SER A 44 -24.29 12.04 27.39
C SER A 44 -23.10 12.73 28.02
N VAL A 45 -22.00 11.99 28.19
CA VAL A 45 -20.68 12.58 28.40
C VAL A 45 -20.39 13.41 27.15
N THR A 46 -20.79 14.68 27.18
CA THR A 46 -20.55 15.63 26.11
C THR A 46 -19.06 15.93 26.11
N LEU A 47 -18.32 15.20 25.27
CA LEU A 47 -17.01 15.63 24.79
C LEU A 47 -17.12 17.12 24.45
N SER A 48 -16.22 17.94 24.99
CA SER A 48 -16.20 19.38 24.75
C SER A 48 -16.21 19.66 23.25
N GLU A 49 -16.80 20.77 22.79
CA GLU A 49 -16.80 21.12 21.36
C GLU A 49 -15.38 21.13 20.77
N ALA A 50 -14.38 21.53 21.58
CA ALA A 50 -12.97 21.44 21.20
C ALA A 50 -12.47 20.00 21.03
N ALA A 51 -12.86 19.06 21.89
CA ALA A 51 -12.52 17.64 21.75
C ALA A 51 -13.29 16.97 20.60
N ARG A 52 -14.52 17.41 20.34
CA ARG A 52 -15.33 16.94 19.22
C ARG A 52 -14.85 17.50 17.88
N ALA A 53 -14.33 18.73 17.85
CA ALA A 53 -13.66 19.32 16.70
C ALA A 53 -12.26 18.74 16.47
N ALA A 54 -11.55 18.35 17.53
CA ALA A 54 -10.27 17.64 17.43
C ALA A 54 -10.42 16.18 16.97
N MET A 55 -11.60 15.57 17.19
CA MET A 55 -11.96 14.23 16.70
C MET A 55 -12.83 14.26 15.44
N ALA A 56 -13.24 15.43 14.96
CA ALA A 56 -13.90 15.54 13.68
C ALA A 56 -12.87 15.21 12.61
N GLU A 57 -13.13 14.14 11.86
CA GLU A 57 -12.39 13.82 10.65
C GLU A 57 -12.33 15.10 9.80
N ARG A 58 -11.12 15.55 9.41
CA ARG A 58 -10.94 16.79 8.61
C ARG A 58 -11.92 16.76 7.46
N ASP A 59 -12.65 17.85 7.21
CA ASP A 59 -13.56 17.91 6.05
C ASP A 59 -12.80 17.65 4.75
N PHE A 60 -13.46 17.03 3.78
CA PHE A 60 -12.88 16.70 2.48
C PHE A 60 -12.47 17.95 1.70
N THR A 61 -13.15 19.09 1.90
CA THR A 61 -12.73 20.40 1.37
C THR A 61 -11.35 20.80 1.89
N ALA A 62 -11.07 20.56 3.17
CA ALA A 62 -9.76 20.83 3.74
C ALA A 62 -8.71 19.88 3.15
N VAL A 63 -9.03 18.58 3.01
CA VAL A 63 -8.15 17.60 2.38
C VAL A 63 -7.79 18.01 0.95
N LEU A 64 -8.75 18.48 0.15
CA LEU A 64 -8.51 18.99 -1.20
C LEU A 64 -7.52 20.16 -1.20
N ALA A 65 -7.72 21.13 -0.31
CA ALA A 65 -6.84 22.29 -0.19
C ALA A 65 -5.41 21.90 0.24
N ASP A 66 -5.30 21.01 1.24
CA ASP A 66 -4.01 20.48 1.72
C ASP A 66 -3.30 19.70 0.62
N THR A 67 -4.03 18.85 -0.10
CA THR A 67 -3.51 18.04 -1.22
C THR A 67 -2.94 18.94 -2.31
N ARG A 68 -3.65 20.01 -2.71
CA ARG A 68 -3.12 20.99 -3.66
C ARG A 68 -1.87 21.68 -3.16
N ALA A 69 -1.85 22.09 -1.89
CA ALA A 69 -0.67 22.74 -1.30
C ALA A 69 0.55 21.80 -1.29
N LYS A 70 0.36 20.54 -0.88
CA LYS A 70 1.42 19.51 -0.89
C LYS A 70 1.89 19.20 -2.30
N LEU A 71 0.99 18.99 -3.25
CA LEU A 71 1.33 18.71 -4.64
C LEU A 71 2.12 19.86 -5.27
N LYS A 72 1.68 21.10 -5.05
CA LYS A 72 2.42 22.29 -5.48
C LYS A 72 3.83 22.31 -4.90
N ALA A 73 3.97 22.07 -3.59
CA ALA A 73 5.27 22.01 -2.95
C ALA A 73 6.16 20.91 -3.54
N LEU A 74 5.61 19.70 -3.79
CA LEU A 74 6.33 18.59 -4.42
C LEU A 74 6.79 18.94 -5.84
N LEU A 75 5.93 19.58 -6.63
CA LEU A 75 6.26 20.02 -7.99
C LEU A 75 7.35 21.10 -8.00
N GLU A 76 7.21 22.12 -7.15
CA GLU A 76 8.22 23.18 -6.98
C GLU A 76 9.55 22.60 -6.51
N GLU A 77 9.51 21.70 -5.52
CA GLU A 77 10.68 21.02 -4.99
C GLU A 77 11.37 20.13 -6.03
N ALA A 78 10.63 19.45 -6.89
CA ALA A 78 11.19 18.67 -7.97
C ALA A 78 11.58 19.52 -9.21
N GLY A 79 11.29 20.82 -9.21
CA GLY A 79 11.50 21.69 -10.37
C GLY A 79 10.62 21.30 -11.57
N ARG A 80 9.42 20.78 -11.32
CA ARG A 80 8.51 20.21 -12.32
C ARG A 80 7.23 21.03 -12.42
N THR A 81 6.61 21.00 -13.59
CA THR A 81 5.28 21.57 -13.84
C THR A 81 4.18 20.51 -13.95
N SER A 82 4.55 19.24 -14.14
CA SER A 82 3.64 18.09 -14.17
C SER A 82 4.22 16.93 -13.36
N PRO A 83 3.37 16.15 -12.66
CA PRO A 83 3.79 14.95 -11.95
C PRO A 83 4.14 13.80 -12.89
N LEU A 84 3.77 13.91 -14.18
CA LEU A 84 4.08 12.94 -15.22
C LEU A 84 5.25 13.37 -16.10
N LYS A 85 5.85 12.39 -16.77
CA LYS A 85 6.79 12.54 -17.89
C LYS A 85 6.56 11.40 -18.86
N ASP A 86 6.29 11.70 -20.12
CA ASP A 86 6.05 10.69 -21.16
C ASP A 86 4.95 9.68 -20.77
N GLY A 87 3.89 10.15 -20.10
CA GLY A 87 2.78 9.31 -19.60
C GLY A 87 3.13 8.42 -18.41
N ARG A 88 4.29 8.61 -17.77
CA ARG A 88 4.73 7.86 -16.60
C ARG A 88 4.90 8.75 -15.39
N LEU A 89 4.71 8.17 -14.20
CA LEU A 89 4.92 8.88 -12.94
C LEU A 89 6.39 9.32 -12.83
N ALA A 90 6.62 10.62 -12.66
CA ALA A 90 7.96 11.20 -12.58
C ALA A 90 8.18 12.01 -11.29
N LEU A 91 7.10 12.37 -10.62
CA LEU A 91 7.11 12.94 -9.27
C LEU A 91 6.90 11.84 -8.22
N ASP A 92 7.61 11.93 -7.09
CA ASP A 92 7.36 11.04 -5.95
C ASP A 92 6.14 11.52 -5.16
N LEU A 93 5.02 10.81 -5.31
CA LEU A 93 3.76 11.09 -4.60
C LEU A 93 3.60 10.28 -3.30
N SER A 94 4.61 9.53 -2.88
CA SER A 94 4.50 8.64 -1.72
C SER A 94 4.31 9.35 -0.38
N SER A 95 4.57 10.66 -0.31
CA SER A 95 4.30 11.50 0.86
C SER A 95 2.83 11.90 1.00
N LEU A 96 2.03 11.76 -0.06
CA LEU A 96 0.58 11.94 -0.01
C LEU A 96 -0.07 10.71 0.62
N ASP A 97 -0.97 10.91 1.56
CA ASP A 97 -1.74 9.79 2.12
C ASP A 97 -2.81 9.28 1.14
N GLN A 98 -3.45 8.15 1.48
CA GLN A 98 -4.46 7.54 0.59
C GLN A 98 -5.65 8.46 0.34
N ARG A 99 -6.07 9.23 1.35
CA ARG A 99 -7.23 10.13 1.25
C ARG A 99 -6.89 11.36 0.40
N GLU A 100 -5.65 11.85 0.51
CA GLU A 100 -5.11 12.90 -0.35
C GLU A 100 -4.97 12.45 -1.81
N LEU A 101 -4.49 11.22 -2.06
CA LEU A 101 -4.46 10.65 -3.41
C LEU A 101 -5.86 10.46 -3.99
N TYR A 102 -6.82 10.03 -3.16
CA TYR A 102 -8.22 9.95 -3.59
C TYR A 102 -8.78 11.35 -3.91
N ALA A 103 -8.51 12.35 -3.08
CA ALA A 103 -8.90 13.74 -3.34
C ALA A 103 -8.30 14.26 -4.65
N MET A 104 -7.02 14.00 -4.90
CA MET A 104 -6.32 14.38 -6.13
C MET A 104 -6.87 13.67 -7.36
N SER A 105 -7.27 12.40 -7.26
CA SER A 105 -7.73 11.61 -8.42
C SER A 105 -9.20 11.80 -8.77
N SER A 106 -10.04 12.13 -7.79
CA SER A 106 -11.50 12.20 -7.94
C SER A 106 -12.04 13.60 -8.25
N ASP A 107 -11.32 14.66 -7.90
CA ASP A 107 -11.77 16.04 -8.08
C ASP A 107 -11.30 16.63 -9.41
N ASP A 108 -12.22 17.19 -10.20
CA ASP A 108 -11.99 17.69 -11.56
C ASP A 108 -11.23 19.02 -11.64
N THR A 109 -10.99 19.65 -10.50
CA THR A 109 -10.17 20.87 -10.42
C THR A 109 -8.67 20.58 -10.49
N PHE A 110 -8.25 19.33 -10.25
CA PHE A 110 -6.90 18.87 -10.57
C PHE A 110 -6.78 18.63 -12.08
N THR A 111 -5.60 18.89 -12.63
CA THR A 111 -5.31 18.66 -14.04
C THR A 111 -5.41 17.16 -14.38
N PRO A 112 -5.60 16.79 -15.67
CA PRO A 112 -5.61 15.40 -16.08
C PRO A 112 -4.36 14.63 -15.65
N ASP A 113 -3.16 15.20 -15.84
CA ASP A 113 -1.89 14.60 -15.43
C ASP A 113 -1.83 14.36 -13.92
N GLU A 114 -2.35 15.28 -13.12
CA GLU A 114 -2.39 15.16 -11.66
C GLU A 114 -3.34 14.03 -11.24
N ARG A 115 -4.54 13.98 -11.80
CA ARG A 115 -5.49 12.90 -11.53
C ARG A 115 -4.93 11.54 -11.92
N GLU A 116 -4.30 11.46 -13.09
CA GLU A 116 -3.66 10.23 -13.58
C GLU A 116 -2.49 9.80 -12.68
N ALA A 117 -1.62 10.73 -12.30
CA ALA A 117 -0.51 10.45 -11.39
C ALA A 117 -0.98 9.91 -10.02
N ALA A 118 -2.04 10.48 -9.46
CA ALA A 118 -2.65 9.97 -8.23
C ALA A 118 -3.21 8.56 -8.41
N GLY A 119 -3.91 8.29 -9.51
CA GLY A 119 -4.40 6.96 -9.85
C GLY A 119 -3.28 5.92 -9.97
N LEU A 120 -2.16 6.27 -10.61
CA LEU A 120 -0.97 5.42 -10.74
C LEU A 120 -0.30 5.12 -9.39
N GLU A 121 -0.26 6.09 -8.47
CA GLU A 121 0.29 5.84 -7.13
C GLU A 121 -0.66 4.98 -6.26
N MET A 122 -1.98 5.20 -6.35
CA MET A 122 -2.98 4.36 -5.68
C MET A 122 -2.90 2.91 -6.17
N GLN A 123 -2.80 2.71 -7.50
CA GLN A 123 -2.53 1.42 -8.12
C GLN A 123 -1.34 0.72 -7.48
N ARG A 124 -0.21 1.42 -7.43
CA ARG A 124 1.05 0.88 -6.94
C ARG A 124 0.92 0.41 -5.49
N ARG A 125 0.19 1.16 -4.66
CA ARG A 125 -0.06 0.81 -3.25
C ARG A 125 -0.91 -0.44 -3.13
N PHE A 126 -1.93 -0.58 -3.95
CA PHE A 126 -2.75 -1.79 -3.98
C PHE A 126 -1.94 -3.01 -4.44
N GLU A 127 -1.20 -2.88 -5.53
CA GLU A 127 -0.33 -3.94 -6.05
C GLU A 127 0.73 -4.37 -5.03
N ALA A 128 1.33 -3.41 -4.32
CA ALA A 128 2.28 -3.68 -3.26
C ALA A 128 1.64 -4.50 -2.13
N ALA A 129 0.41 -4.17 -1.72
CA ALA A 129 -0.33 -4.91 -0.68
C ALA A 129 -0.69 -6.35 -1.10
N LEU A 130 -0.95 -6.58 -2.39
CA LEU A 130 -1.33 -7.89 -2.92
C LEU A 130 -0.15 -8.77 -3.34
N SER A 131 1.01 -8.17 -3.64
CA SER A 131 2.18 -8.85 -4.20
C SER A 131 2.61 -10.13 -3.47
N GLY A 132 2.60 -10.10 -2.13
CA GLY A 132 3.09 -11.19 -1.29
C GLY A 132 2.12 -12.33 -1.18
N PRO A 133 0.87 -12.05 -0.77
CA PRO A 133 -0.18 -13.04 -0.80
C PRO A 133 -0.39 -13.64 -2.19
N ALA A 134 -0.18 -12.88 -3.27
CA ALA A 134 -0.25 -13.39 -4.64
C ALA A 134 0.89 -14.35 -4.95
N ALA A 135 2.13 -14.06 -4.52
CA ALA A 135 3.25 -14.97 -4.68
C ALA A 135 3.01 -16.30 -3.92
N ILE A 136 2.44 -16.24 -2.71
CA ILE A 136 2.03 -17.44 -1.96
C ILE A 136 0.94 -18.19 -2.72
N ALA A 137 -0.07 -17.49 -3.23
CA ALA A 137 -1.18 -18.09 -3.98
C ALA A 137 -0.70 -18.79 -5.27
N ARG A 138 0.27 -18.22 -5.99
CA ARG A 138 0.84 -18.86 -7.21
C ARG A 138 1.50 -20.20 -6.92
N VAL A 139 2.16 -20.33 -5.76
CA VAL A 139 2.88 -21.56 -5.40
C VAL A 139 1.99 -22.58 -4.72
N THR A 140 1.04 -22.14 -3.90
CA THR A 140 0.17 -23.02 -3.12
C THR A 140 -1.17 -23.33 -3.79
N GLY A 141 -1.56 -22.54 -4.79
CA GLY A 141 -2.92 -22.54 -5.32
C GLY A 141 -3.97 -21.96 -4.36
N ASN A 142 -3.58 -21.52 -3.16
CA ASN A 142 -4.50 -21.01 -2.14
C ASN A 142 -4.62 -19.48 -2.19
N TYR A 143 -5.77 -19.00 -2.66
CA TYR A 143 -6.03 -17.55 -2.83
C TYR A 143 -6.60 -16.88 -1.57
N THR A 144 -6.84 -17.62 -0.49
CA THR A 144 -7.52 -17.09 0.73
C THR A 144 -6.76 -15.91 1.33
N ALA A 145 -5.44 -16.02 1.46
CA ALA A 145 -4.61 -14.93 2.00
C ALA A 145 -4.62 -13.69 1.09
N LEU A 146 -4.69 -13.89 -0.24
CA LEU A 146 -4.75 -12.82 -1.22
C LEU A 146 -6.06 -12.02 -1.11
N TYR A 147 -7.20 -12.70 -1.06
CA TYR A 147 -8.49 -12.02 -0.87
C TYR A 147 -8.63 -11.37 0.51
N LYS A 148 -8.05 -11.95 1.57
CA LYS A 148 -8.01 -11.31 2.90
C LYS A 148 -7.18 -10.02 2.88
N SER A 149 -6.06 -10.00 2.15
CA SER A 149 -5.24 -8.80 2.01
C SER A 149 -5.98 -7.72 1.21
N ALA A 150 -6.65 -8.09 0.12
CA ALA A 150 -7.52 -7.16 -0.62
C ALA A 150 -8.64 -6.58 0.24
N ALA A 151 -9.32 -7.41 1.03
CA ALA A 151 -10.35 -6.94 1.98
C ALA A 151 -9.76 -5.93 2.97
N THR A 152 -8.62 -6.26 3.58
CA THR A 152 -7.93 -5.41 4.55
C THR A 152 -7.53 -4.06 3.94
N TYR A 153 -6.98 -4.07 2.72
CA TYR A 153 -6.61 -2.85 2.02
C TYR A 153 -7.85 -1.98 1.78
N LEU A 154 -8.91 -2.55 1.20
CA LEU A 154 -10.12 -1.82 0.87
C LEU A 154 -10.87 -1.31 2.12
N ASP A 155 -10.85 -2.05 3.22
CA ASP A 155 -11.45 -1.67 4.50
C ASP A 155 -10.68 -0.51 5.17
N GLY A 156 -9.39 -0.38 4.87
CA GLY A 156 -8.53 0.71 5.34
C GLY A 156 -8.68 2.03 4.57
N LEU A 157 -9.51 2.08 3.52
CA LEU A 157 -9.72 3.27 2.71
C LEU A 157 -10.57 4.34 3.41
N GLY A 158 -10.44 5.59 2.94
CA GLY A 158 -11.14 6.76 3.50
C GLY A 158 -12.66 6.68 3.36
N ALA A 159 -13.39 7.44 4.17
CA ALA A 159 -14.86 7.45 4.14
C ALA A 159 -15.43 7.83 2.76
N GLU A 160 -14.77 8.74 2.05
CA GLU A 160 -15.17 9.20 0.72
C GLU A 160 -15.06 8.10 -0.33
N GLU A 161 -13.93 7.40 -0.35
CA GLU A 161 -13.69 6.30 -1.28
C GLU A 161 -14.65 5.13 -1.01
N ARG A 162 -14.94 4.83 0.27
CA ARG A 162 -15.90 3.79 0.68
C ARG A 162 -17.36 4.13 0.36
N ALA A 163 -17.68 5.42 0.15
CA ALA A 163 -19.03 5.84 -0.21
C ALA A 163 -19.37 5.53 -1.69
N THR A 164 -18.37 5.30 -2.53
CA THR A 164 -18.51 5.07 -3.97
C THR A 164 -19.22 3.74 -4.29
N ALA A 165 -19.80 3.62 -5.49
CA ALA A 165 -20.44 2.39 -5.93
C ALA A 165 -19.40 1.32 -6.33
N GLU A 166 -18.28 1.78 -6.85
CA GLU A 166 -17.13 1.00 -7.32
C GLU A 166 -16.46 0.29 -6.14
N TRP A 167 -16.20 1.00 -5.04
CA TRP A 167 -15.68 0.39 -3.83
C TRP A 167 -16.62 -0.68 -3.28
N LYS A 168 -17.94 -0.39 -3.23
CA LYS A 168 -18.95 -1.35 -2.76
C LYS A 168 -18.95 -2.61 -3.62
N ALA A 169 -18.97 -2.47 -4.94
CA ALA A 169 -18.91 -3.58 -5.87
C ALA A 169 -17.63 -4.41 -5.71
N GLY A 170 -16.48 -3.75 -5.55
CA GLY A 170 -15.20 -4.42 -5.30
C GLY A 170 -15.15 -5.14 -3.97
N ARG A 171 -15.69 -4.55 -2.90
CA ARG A 171 -15.78 -5.20 -1.59
C ARG A 171 -16.73 -6.38 -1.57
N ASP A 172 -17.86 -6.28 -2.25
CA ASP A 172 -18.83 -7.36 -2.38
C ASP A 172 -18.21 -8.54 -3.15
N ALA A 173 -17.49 -8.26 -4.25
CA ALA A 173 -16.72 -9.27 -4.97
C ALA A 173 -15.69 -9.95 -4.05
N VAL A 174 -14.90 -9.18 -3.30
CA VAL A 174 -13.91 -9.74 -2.37
C VAL A 174 -14.58 -10.59 -1.27
N ALA A 175 -15.71 -10.15 -0.73
CA ALA A 175 -16.46 -10.90 0.28
C ALA A 175 -17.00 -12.23 -0.29
N GLU A 176 -17.55 -12.21 -1.50
CA GLU A 176 -18.00 -13.41 -2.19
C GLU A 176 -16.83 -14.35 -2.54
N GLY A 177 -15.67 -13.81 -2.92
CA GLY A 177 -14.45 -14.59 -3.12
C GLY A 177 -14.00 -15.31 -1.87
N LEU A 178 -14.01 -14.63 -0.73
CA LEU A 178 -13.72 -15.25 0.57
C LEU A 178 -14.73 -16.35 0.91
N ARG A 179 -16.02 -16.16 0.60
CA ARG A 179 -17.06 -17.18 0.80
C ARG A 179 -16.82 -18.40 -0.09
N GLN A 180 -16.46 -18.22 -1.35
CA GLN A 180 -16.13 -19.34 -2.26
C GLN A 180 -14.87 -20.09 -1.82
N LEU A 181 -13.85 -19.37 -1.36
CA LEU A 181 -12.59 -19.95 -0.89
C LEU A 181 -12.73 -20.72 0.42
N GLN A 182 -13.72 -20.43 1.26
CA GLN A 182 -14.06 -21.28 2.41
C GLN A 182 -14.48 -22.69 1.97
N ALA A 183 -15.18 -22.81 0.84
CA ALA A 183 -15.61 -24.10 0.30
C ALA A 183 -14.54 -24.77 -0.58
N LYS A 184 -13.78 -23.97 -1.34
CA LYS A 184 -12.77 -24.45 -2.31
C LYS A 184 -11.53 -23.55 -2.29
N PRO A 185 -10.65 -23.69 -1.29
CA PRO A 185 -9.50 -22.78 -1.13
C PRO A 185 -8.50 -22.85 -2.29
N GLY A 186 -8.45 -23.96 -3.01
CA GLY A 186 -7.56 -24.19 -4.17
C GLY A 186 -8.13 -23.76 -5.53
N THR A 187 -9.32 -23.16 -5.57
CA THR A 187 -9.96 -22.73 -6.82
C THR A 187 -10.05 -21.21 -6.83
N ARG A 188 -9.44 -20.58 -7.84
CA ARG A 188 -9.55 -19.13 -8.05
C ARG A 188 -11.03 -18.76 -8.23
N PRO A 189 -11.58 -17.84 -7.43
CA PRO A 189 -12.94 -17.34 -7.61
C PRO A 189 -13.10 -16.67 -8.97
N ASP A 190 -14.27 -16.85 -9.58
CA ASP A 190 -14.71 -16.07 -10.74
C ASP A 190 -15.87 -15.17 -10.28
N LEU A 191 -15.57 -13.88 -10.20
CA LEU A 191 -16.41 -12.87 -9.52
C LEU A 191 -16.76 -11.72 -10.46
N GLY A 192 -16.47 -11.88 -11.76
CA GLY A 192 -16.73 -10.88 -12.78
C GLY A 192 -15.76 -9.68 -12.74
N PRO A 193 -16.10 -8.61 -13.48
CA PRO A 193 -15.18 -7.52 -13.78
C PRO A 193 -14.84 -6.61 -12.58
N ASN A 194 -15.64 -6.68 -11.51
CA ASN A 194 -15.44 -5.84 -10.32
C ASN A 194 -14.49 -6.49 -9.30
N ASP A 195 -13.92 -7.65 -9.61
CA ASP A 195 -12.97 -8.31 -8.71
C ASP A 195 -11.59 -7.66 -8.79
N PRO A 196 -11.18 -6.91 -7.76
CA PRO A 196 -9.91 -6.20 -7.78
C PRO A 196 -8.72 -7.18 -7.67
N VAL A 197 -8.92 -8.38 -7.11
CA VAL A 197 -7.87 -9.43 -7.07
C VAL A 197 -7.67 -10.02 -8.45
N ALA A 198 -8.75 -10.30 -9.18
CA ALA A 198 -8.63 -10.82 -10.55
C ALA A 198 -7.99 -9.82 -11.50
N LEU A 199 -8.36 -8.53 -11.38
CA LEU A 199 -7.73 -7.43 -12.11
C LEU A 199 -6.24 -7.35 -11.82
N TYR A 200 -5.85 -7.35 -10.54
CA TYR A 200 -4.46 -7.38 -10.11
C TYR A 200 -3.68 -8.54 -10.75
N LEU A 201 -4.22 -9.76 -10.71
CA LEU A 201 -3.54 -10.92 -11.25
C LEU A 201 -3.32 -10.80 -12.77
N ALA A 202 -4.33 -10.35 -13.51
CA ALA A 202 -4.23 -10.13 -14.96
C ALA A 202 -3.19 -9.05 -15.32
N LEU A 203 -3.10 -7.98 -14.53
CA LEU A 203 -2.08 -6.95 -14.70
C LEU A 203 -0.68 -7.45 -14.35
N SER A 204 -0.55 -8.24 -13.28
CA SER A 204 0.72 -8.81 -12.88
C SER A 204 1.31 -9.78 -13.92
N GLU A 205 0.48 -10.34 -14.78
CA GLU A 205 0.87 -11.21 -15.90
C GLU A 205 1.28 -10.42 -17.16
N THR A 206 0.93 -9.14 -17.25
CA THR A 206 1.07 -8.31 -18.46
C THR A 206 1.95 -7.07 -18.29
N ALA A 207 2.27 -6.65 -17.06
CA ALA A 207 2.82 -5.31 -16.81
C ALA A 207 4.36 -5.22 -16.73
N GLU A 208 4.92 -4.27 -17.50
CA GLU A 208 6.01 -3.40 -17.06
C GLU A 208 5.43 -2.37 -16.08
N THR A 209 6.01 -2.25 -14.88
CA THR A 209 5.45 -1.49 -13.74
C THR A 209 5.39 0.03 -14.00
N PRO A 210 4.28 0.75 -13.67
CA PRO A 210 4.14 2.21 -13.91
C PRO A 210 4.81 3.07 -12.82
N ALA A 211 5.82 2.53 -12.14
CA ALA A 211 6.44 3.17 -11.00
C ALA A 211 7.44 4.25 -11.43
N THR A 212 7.59 5.31 -10.63
CA THR A 212 8.64 6.33 -10.85
C THR A 212 10.00 5.69 -11.06
N SER A 213 10.71 6.11 -12.10
CA SER A 213 12.00 5.54 -12.44
C SER A 213 13.04 5.86 -11.35
N MET A 214 14.03 4.99 -11.16
CA MET A 214 15.12 5.24 -10.22
C MET A 214 15.91 6.52 -10.52
N PRO A 215 16.21 6.86 -11.79
CA PRO A 215 16.81 8.15 -12.14
C PRO A 215 15.93 9.35 -11.74
N ASP A 216 14.62 9.29 -11.98
CA ASP A 216 13.73 10.40 -11.57
C ASP A 216 13.64 10.50 -10.03
N LEU A 217 13.61 9.37 -9.32
CA LEU A 217 13.65 9.35 -7.85
C LEU A 217 14.96 9.93 -7.30
N ALA A 218 16.10 9.59 -7.92
CA ALA A 218 17.41 10.14 -7.57
C ALA A 218 17.46 11.66 -7.83
N ALA A 219 16.99 12.11 -8.99
CA ALA A 219 16.95 13.52 -9.34
C ALA A 219 16.07 14.32 -8.35
N ASN A 220 14.85 13.86 -8.07
CA ASN A 220 13.96 14.49 -7.11
C ASN A 220 14.60 14.55 -5.73
N ALA A 221 15.22 13.45 -5.28
CA ALA A 221 15.88 13.39 -3.98
C ALA A 221 17.08 14.34 -3.87
N ARG A 222 17.88 14.46 -4.95
CA ARG A 222 19.00 15.38 -5.04
C ARG A 222 18.53 16.83 -4.92
N THR A 223 17.48 17.20 -5.64
CA THR A 223 16.92 18.56 -5.58
C THR A 223 16.42 18.90 -4.18
N THR A 224 15.73 17.98 -3.50
CA THR A 224 15.34 18.15 -2.09
C THR A 224 16.55 18.35 -1.19
N LEU A 225 17.57 17.50 -1.28
CA LEU A 225 18.76 17.60 -0.45
C LEU A 225 19.52 18.92 -0.68
N ASP A 226 19.65 19.35 -1.94
CA ASP A 226 20.33 20.60 -2.28
C ASP A 226 19.59 21.81 -1.70
N ARG A 227 18.25 21.79 -1.72
CA ARG A 227 17.42 22.81 -1.06
C ARG A 227 17.65 22.80 0.45
N LEU A 228 17.66 21.64 1.10
CA LEU A 228 17.91 21.51 2.55
C LEU A 228 19.31 22.02 2.92
N TYR A 229 20.30 21.80 2.05
CA TYR A 229 21.66 22.30 2.23
C TYR A 229 21.72 23.82 2.06
N ALA A 230 21.06 24.36 1.04
CA ALA A 230 20.96 25.80 0.84
C ALA A 230 20.25 26.50 2.02
N GLU A 231 19.21 25.87 2.58
CA GLU A 231 18.51 26.36 3.78
C GLU A 231 19.43 26.36 5.00
N ALA A 232 20.18 25.27 5.22
CA ALA A 232 21.17 25.20 6.29
C ALA A 232 22.23 26.32 6.17
N GLN A 233 22.75 26.53 4.95
CA GLN A 233 23.72 27.58 4.66
C GLN A 233 23.15 28.98 4.84
N ALA A 234 21.90 29.22 4.41
CA ALA A 234 21.20 30.48 4.62
C ALA A 234 20.99 30.78 6.11
N ASN A 235 20.82 29.74 6.93
CA ASN A 235 20.77 29.83 8.39
C ASN A 235 22.16 29.94 9.04
N GLY A 236 23.24 30.07 8.26
CA GLY A 236 24.61 30.19 8.74
C GLY A 236 25.19 28.91 9.36
N LYS A 237 24.59 27.75 9.07
CA LYS A 237 24.98 26.45 9.63
C LYS A 237 25.50 25.52 8.54
N ALA A 238 26.49 24.71 8.87
CA ALA A 238 26.92 23.63 8.00
C ALA A 238 25.89 22.49 8.01
N PRO A 239 25.46 21.95 6.85
CA PRO A 239 24.58 20.78 6.82
C PRO A 239 25.29 19.57 7.44
N THR A 240 24.57 18.80 8.24
CA THR A 240 25.11 17.59 8.88
C THR A 240 24.04 16.51 9.05
N PHE A 241 24.44 15.24 8.92
CA PHE A 241 23.56 14.10 9.25
C PHE A 241 23.74 13.61 10.69
N ASN A 242 24.54 14.30 11.49
CA ASN A 242 24.68 14.01 12.91
C ASN A 242 23.67 14.82 13.74
N ARG A 243 22.61 14.17 14.24
CA ARG A 243 21.62 14.81 15.14
C ARG A 243 22.22 15.39 16.42
N ALA A 244 23.35 14.87 16.88
CA ALA A 244 24.02 15.35 18.08
C ALA A 244 24.93 16.57 17.83
N SER A 245 25.04 17.03 16.58
CA SER A 245 25.83 18.21 16.26
C SER A 245 25.17 19.48 16.82
N SER A 246 25.92 20.25 17.61
CA SER A 246 25.49 21.56 18.11
C SER A 246 25.89 22.72 17.18
N THR A 247 26.79 22.47 16.23
CA THR A 247 27.37 23.48 15.33
C THR A 247 26.79 23.43 13.92
N GLY A 248 26.18 22.31 13.52
CA GLY A 248 25.56 22.13 12.21
C GLY A 248 24.03 22.13 12.25
N GLN A 249 23.39 22.26 11.09
CA GLN A 249 21.97 22.03 10.92
C GLN A 249 21.75 20.58 10.51
N TYR A 250 20.96 19.85 11.30
CA TYR A 250 20.63 18.47 11.00
C TYR A 250 19.79 18.39 9.73
N ILE A 251 20.23 17.58 8.78
CA ILE A 251 19.51 17.28 7.55
C ILE A 251 18.74 15.98 7.78
N ASP A 252 17.43 16.10 7.95
CA ASP A 252 16.57 14.96 8.19
C ASP A 252 16.13 14.31 6.87
N VAL A 253 16.66 13.11 6.61
CA VAL A 253 16.28 12.29 5.45
C VAL A 253 15.18 11.28 5.78
N SER A 254 14.71 11.24 7.03
CA SER A 254 13.65 10.31 7.45
C SER A 254 12.28 10.64 6.86
N GLY A 255 12.11 11.84 6.29
CA GLY A 255 10.91 12.21 5.52
C GLY A 255 10.88 11.65 4.10
N PHE A 256 12.01 11.16 3.56
CA PHE A 256 12.06 10.61 2.21
C PHE A 256 11.36 9.25 2.16
N SER A 257 10.76 8.96 1.01
CA SER A 257 10.15 7.66 0.76
C SER A 257 11.18 6.53 0.76
N SER A 258 10.76 5.29 1.05
CA SER A 258 11.70 4.16 1.01
C SER A 258 12.31 3.96 -0.38
N ARG A 259 11.57 4.33 -1.44
CA ARG A 259 12.05 4.29 -2.83
C ARG A 259 13.07 5.39 -3.12
N ALA A 260 12.81 6.63 -2.71
CA ALA A 260 13.76 7.73 -2.84
C ALA A 260 15.03 7.49 -2.00
N LEU A 261 14.89 6.94 -0.79
CA LEU A 261 16.05 6.52 0.00
C LEU A 261 16.84 5.42 -0.69
N SER A 262 16.16 4.50 -1.39
CA SER A 262 16.83 3.43 -2.12
C SER A 262 17.57 3.94 -3.35
N SER A 263 17.02 4.94 -4.06
CA SER A 263 17.76 5.60 -5.14
C SER A 263 19.00 6.34 -4.62
N ILE A 264 18.93 6.97 -3.44
CA ILE A 264 20.10 7.55 -2.76
C ILE A 264 21.12 6.47 -2.38
N VAL A 265 20.69 5.34 -1.81
CA VAL A 265 21.60 4.29 -1.32
C VAL A 265 22.29 3.55 -2.46
N LEU A 266 21.59 3.29 -3.56
CA LEU A 266 22.14 2.60 -4.71
C LEU A 266 23.03 3.50 -5.58
N ASP A 267 22.72 4.80 -5.60
CA ASP A 267 23.50 5.86 -6.26
C ASP A 267 24.11 5.45 -7.61
N LYS A 268 23.28 4.93 -8.52
CA LYS A 268 23.78 4.39 -9.80
C LYS A 268 24.50 5.43 -10.66
N ASP A 269 24.16 6.70 -10.48
CA ASP A 269 24.67 7.82 -11.28
C ASP A 269 25.73 8.66 -10.53
N GLY A 270 26.11 8.29 -9.30
CA GLY A 270 27.13 8.99 -8.51
C GLY A 270 26.73 10.41 -8.08
N GLN A 271 25.45 10.64 -7.84
CA GLN A 271 24.86 11.94 -7.48
C GLN A 271 24.86 12.21 -5.97
N PHE A 272 25.22 11.21 -5.15
CA PHE A 272 25.17 11.30 -3.70
C PHE A 272 26.55 11.06 -3.06
N THR A 273 26.79 11.78 -1.97
CA THR A 273 27.99 11.63 -1.15
C THR A 273 27.93 10.37 -0.29
N ALA A 274 29.09 9.93 0.21
CA ALA A 274 29.16 8.80 1.14
C ALA A 274 28.35 9.04 2.42
N GLU A 275 28.27 10.29 2.88
CA GLU A 275 27.49 10.69 4.05
C GLU A 275 25.98 10.59 3.79
N GLU A 276 25.52 11.05 2.62
CA GLU A 276 24.11 10.97 2.20
C GLU A 276 23.65 9.52 2.05
N THR A 277 24.44 8.70 1.35
CA THR A 277 24.14 7.27 1.17
C THR A 277 24.14 6.52 2.50
N ARG A 278 25.04 6.85 3.43
CA ARG A 278 25.07 6.28 4.78
C ARG A 278 23.84 6.67 5.59
N ALA A 279 23.47 7.95 5.58
CA ALA A 279 22.29 8.45 6.29
C ALA A 279 20.99 7.80 5.76
N ALA A 280 20.84 7.73 4.43
CA ALA A 280 19.69 7.08 3.81
C ALA A 280 19.61 5.58 4.14
N ARG A 281 20.76 4.89 4.13
CA ARG A 281 20.85 3.47 4.52
C ARG A 281 20.43 3.25 5.98
N THR A 282 20.85 4.12 6.89
CA THR A 282 20.45 4.04 8.31
C THR A 282 18.94 4.15 8.48
N VAL A 283 18.28 5.09 7.78
CA VAL A 283 16.82 5.22 7.83
C VAL A 283 16.13 3.97 7.29
N LEU A 284 16.58 3.47 6.14
CA LEU A 284 16.02 2.26 5.54
C LEU A 284 16.19 1.02 6.42
N GLN A 285 17.36 0.83 7.03
CA GLN A 285 17.61 -0.26 7.96
C GLN A 285 16.74 -0.17 9.20
N SER A 286 16.52 1.04 9.72
CA SER A 286 15.61 1.28 10.84
C SER A 286 14.16 0.91 10.48
N ARG A 287 13.68 1.33 9.31
CA ARG A 287 12.34 0.97 8.80
C ARG A 287 12.20 -0.54 8.59
N SER A 288 13.18 -1.15 7.92
CA SER A 288 13.19 -2.61 7.71
C SER A 288 13.20 -3.38 9.04
N GLY A 289 13.98 -2.94 10.02
CA GLY A 289 14.02 -3.56 11.35
C GLY A 289 12.67 -3.45 12.07
N ALA A 290 12.02 -2.29 11.99
CA ALA A 290 10.69 -2.08 12.54
C ALA A 290 9.63 -2.99 11.87
N THR A 291 9.67 -3.13 10.55
CA THR A 291 8.78 -4.04 9.80
C THR A 291 8.98 -5.49 10.21
N LEU A 292 10.23 -5.95 10.32
CA LEU A 292 10.54 -7.32 10.76
C LEU A 292 10.10 -7.57 12.21
N LEU A 293 10.32 -6.60 13.10
CA LEU A 293 9.90 -6.69 14.49
C LEU A 293 8.37 -6.74 14.61
N ALA A 294 7.65 -5.89 13.87
CA ALA A 294 6.19 -5.92 13.81
C ALA A 294 5.68 -7.25 13.26
N GLY A 295 6.31 -7.78 12.21
CA GLY A 295 6.00 -9.10 11.65
C GLY A 295 6.26 -10.24 12.64
N PHE A 296 7.34 -10.17 13.42
CA PHE A 296 7.64 -11.14 14.47
C PHE A 296 6.64 -11.08 15.63
N GLN A 297 6.32 -9.87 16.11
CA GLN A 297 5.33 -9.67 17.17
C GLN A 297 3.92 -10.07 16.75
N SER A 298 3.57 -9.86 15.48
CA SER A 298 2.30 -10.32 14.91
C SER A 298 2.27 -11.86 14.87
N ALA A 299 3.34 -12.49 14.39
CA ALA A 299 3.44 -13.94 14.33
C ALA A 299 3.35 -14.59 15.72
N SER A 300 4.07 -14.05 16.72
CA SER A 300 4.05 -14.59 18.08
C SER A 300 2.68 -14.52 18.76
N LYS A 301 1.86 -13.52 18.40
CA LYS A 301 0.48 -13.37 18.89
C LYS A 301 -0.53 -14.24 18.15
N SER A 302 -0.23 -14.64 16.92
CA SER A 302 -1.19 -15.34 16.05
C SER A 302 -1.40 -16.81 16.41
N GLY A 303 -0.42 -17.44 17.07
CA GLY A 303 -0.40 -18.90 17.26
C GLY A 303 -0.21 -19.71 15.97
N ASP A 304 -0.11 -19.06 14.81
CA ASP A 304 0.13 -19.70 13.51
C ASP A 304 1.65 -19.85 13.28
N PRO A 305 2.17 -21.09 13.19
CA PRO A 305 3.59 -21.34 12.99
C PRO A 305 4.11 -20.87 11.62
N THR A 306 3.23 -20.57 10.67
CA THR A 306 3.59 -20.04 9.35
C THR A 306 3.61 -18.51 9.29
N ALA A 307 3.02 -17.81 10.28
CA ALA A 307 2.81 -16.37 10.23
C ALA A 307 4.10 -15.56 10.09
N PHE A 308 5.20 -16.00 10.70
CA PHE A 308 6.49 -15.32 10.55
C PHE A 308 7.00 -15.39 9.10
N SER A 309 6.96 -16.58 8.49
CA SER A 309 7.35 -16.76 7.09
C SER A 309 6.43 -16.00 6.13
N GLN A 310 5.12 -15.98 6.39
CA GLN A 310 4.16 -15.16 5.64
C GLN A 310 4.53 -13.66 5.71
N ASN A 311 4.84 -13.16 6.91
CA ASN A 311 5.19 -11.76 7.11
C ASN A 311 6.48 -11.36 6.38
N ILE A 312 7.49 -12.23 6.33
CA ILE A 312 8.71 -12.00 5.53
C ILE A 312 8.38 -11.98 4.03
N ILE A 313 7.60 -12.95 3.55
CA ILE A 313 7.21 -13.03 2.13
C ILE A 313 6.45 -11.77 1.70
N ASN A 314 5.50 -11.33 2.52
CA ASN A 314 4.70 -10.12 2.28
C ASN A 314 5.54 -8.85 2.30
N ALA A 315 6.45 -8.72 3.27
CA ALA A 315 7.34 -7.59 3.33
C ALA A 315 8.35 -7.58 2.17
N PHE A 316 8.81 -8.75 1.71
CA PHE A 316 9.75 -8.84 0.61
C PHE A 316 9.09 -8.44 -0.71
N SER A 317 7.92 -9.02 -0.99
CA SER A 317 7.19 -8.79 -2.23
C SER A 317 6.71 -7.35 -2.41
N SER A 318 6.38 -6.67 -1.31
CA SER A 318 5.88 -5.28 -1.31
C SER A 318 6.98 -4.24 -1.59
N LEU A 319 8.25 -4.64 -1.46
CA LEU A 319 9.39 -3.82 -1.84
C LEU A 319 9.74 -4.04 -3.32
N SER A 320 10.18 -2.97 -3.99
CA SER A 320 10.80 -3.06 -5.32
C SER A 320 12.16 -3.78 -5.27
N ALA A 321 12.67 -4.22 -6.43
CA ALA A 321 13.96 -4.89 -6.52
C ALA A 321 15.10 -4.02 -5.98
N GLU A 322 15.03 -2.72 -6.25
CA GLU A 322 16.00 -1.73 -5.80
C GLU A 322 15.90 -1.46 -4.30
N GLU A 323 14.69 -1.40 -3.75
CA GLU A 323 14.49 -1.28 -2.30
C GLU A 323 15.11 -2.49 -1.59
N ARG A 324 14.83 -3.70 -2.07
CA ARG A 324 15.41 -4.93 -1.52
C ARG A 324 16.94 -4.89 -1.56
N GLN A 325 17.52 -4.48 -2.68
CA GLN A 325 18.96 -4.33 -2.83
C GLN A 325 19.53 -3.30 -1.85
N ALA A 326 18.87 -2.14 -1.69
CA ALA A 326 19.31 -1.08 -0.80
C ALA A 326 19.32 -1.50 0.68
N VAL A 327 18.31 -2.30 1.09
CA VAL A 327 18.17 -2.79 2.46
C VAL A 327 18.84 -4.14 2.72
N GLY A 328 19.42 -4.77 1.70
CA GLY A 328 20.08 -6.07 1.80
C GLY A 328 19.11 -7.24 1.95
N TRP A 329 17.86 -7.10 1.52
CA TRP A 329 16.91 -8.20 1.44
C TRP A 329 17.25 -9.05 0.22
N SER A 330 17.81 -10.23 0.46
CA SER A 330 18.26 -11.12 -0.60
C SER A 330 17.15 -12.04 -1.08
N ASP A 331 17.22 -12.47 -2.34
CA ASP A 331 16.35 -13.54 -2.85
C ASP A 331 16.49 -14.82 -2.01
N GLN A 332 17.66 -15.07 -1.42
CA GLN A 332 17.87 -16.19 -0.50
C GLN A 332 17.01 -16.08 0.76
N LEU A 333 16.84 -14.87 1.33
CA LEU A 333 15.94 -14.65 2.47
C LEU A 333 14.50 -14.99 2.08
N TYR A 334 14.07 -14.53 0.89
CA TYR A 334 12.75 -14.83 0.35
C TYR A 334 12.54 -16.33 0.13
N GLN A 335 13.47 -17.00 -0.54
CA GLN A 335 13.41 -18.44 -0.81
C GLN A 335 13.39 -19.26 0.50
N THR A 336 14.19 -18.86 1.49
CA THR A 336 14.21 -19.51 2.81
C THR A 336 12.86 -19.34 3.52
N ALA A 337 12.28 -18.14 3.47
CA ALA A 337 10.96 -17.89 4.04
C ALA A 337 9.87 -18.69 3.33
N MET A 338 9.90 -18.79 2.00
CA MET A 338 8.99 -19.63 1.22
C MET A 338 9.13 -21.11 1.56
N GLN A 339 10.36 -21.62 1.63
CA GLN A 339 10.60 -23.02 1.96
C GLN A 339 10.11 -23.35 3.38
N SER A 340 10.37 -22.47 4.35
CA SER A 340 9.85 -22.57 5.71
C SER A 340 8.32 -22.57 5.72
N TYR A 341 7.70 -21.65 4.99
CA TYR A 341 6.24 -21.57 4.86
C TYR A 341 5.64 -22.87 4.30
N VAL A 342 6.15 -23.36 3.16
CA VAL A 342 5.66 -24.58 2.51
C VAL A 342 5.87 -25.81 3.39
N THR A 343 7.02 -25.92 4.05
CA THR A 343 7.32 -27.05 4.93
C THR A 343 6.38 -27.08 6.13
N THR A 344 6.20 -25.95 6.80
CA THR A 344 5.30 -25.83 7.96
C THR A 344 3.85 -26.04 7.57
N SER A 345 3.39 -25.51 6.44
CA SER A 345 2.04 -25.76 5.91
C SER A 345 1.80 -27.25 5.67
N LYS A 346 2.74 -27.95 5.01
CA LYS A 346 2.63 -29.39 4.75
C LYS A 346 2.59 -30.21 6.03
N LEU A 347 3.38 -29.85 7.04
CA LEU A 347 3.37 -30.54 8.34
C LEU A 347 2.03 -30.36 9.05
N MET A 348 1.45 -29.16 8.99
CA MET A 348 0.11 -28.88 9.53
C MET A 348 -0.97 -29.64 8.76
N ASP A 349 -0.88 -29.72 7.43
CA ASP A 349 -1.80 -30.51 6.61
C ASP A 349 -1.70 -32.00 6.97
N MET A 350 -0.49 -32.55 7.10
CA MET A 350 -0.28 -33.94 7.54
C MET A 350 -0.84 -34.18 8.95
N PHE A 351 -0.60 -33.27 9.89
CA PHE A 351 -1.16 -33.37 11.24
C PHE A 351 -2.69 -33.31 11.25
N SER A 352 -3.28 -32.43 10.43
CA SER A 352 -4.73 -32.33 10.26
C SER A 352 -5.31 -33.60 9.61
N GLN A 353 -4.61 -34.22 8.66
CA GLN A 353 -5.02 -35.48 8.03
C GLN A 353 -4.92 -36.67 9.01
N VAL A 354 -3.90 -36.71 9.85
CA VAL A 354 -3.75 -37.76 10.89
C VAL A 354 -4.82 -37.63 11.97
N THR A 355 -5.19 -36.40 12.35
CA THR A 355 -6.20 -36.12 13.37
C THR A 355 -7.64 -36.21 12.84
N SER A 356 -7.90 -35.84 11.58
CA SER A 356 -9.22 -35.98 10.94
C SER A 356 -9.48 -37.37 10.35
N GLY A 357 -8.42 -38.13 10.00
CA GLY A 357 -8.51 -39.51 9.53
C GLY A 357 -8.86 -40.54 10.62
N SER A 358 -8.85 -40.14 11.90
CA SER A 358 -9.14 -41.04 13.03
C SER A 358 -10.63 -41.14 13.41
N ALA A 359 -11.54 -40.48 12.68
CA ALA A 359 -12.98 -40.55 12.98
C ALA A 359 -13.70 -41.75 12.34
N ASN A 360 -13.04 -42.55 11.49
CA ASN A 360 -13.74 -43.60 10.72
C ASN A 360 -13.07 -44.98 10.65
N ASN A 361 -12.02 -45.27 11.43
CA ASN A 361 -11.62 -46.66 11.62
C ASN A 361 -10.95 -46.91 12.97
N GLY A 362 -11.44 -47.95 13.63
CA GLY A 362 -11.08 -48.53 14.94
C GLY A 362 -9.78 -48.11 15.61
N GLY A 363 -9.95 -47.56 16.81
CA GLY A 363 -9.02 -47.42 17.94
C GLY A 363 -7.58 -47.88 17.77
N LEU A 364 -6.68 -46.90 17.65
CA LEU A 364 -5.31 -47.00 18.14
C LEU A 364 -5.02 -45.74 18.96
N ASN A 365 -5.05 -45.89 20.29
CA ASN A 365 -4.76 -44.81 21.22
C ASN A 365 -3.27 -44.44 21.18
N LEU A 366 -2.97 -43.14 21.15
CA LEU A 366 -1.62 -42.57 21.15
C LEU A 366 -0.79 -42.99 22.39
N ALA A 367 -1.46 -43.41 23.46
CA ALA A 367 -0.85 -44.00 24.65
C ALA A 367 -0.11 -45.33 24.39
N THR A 368 -0.49 -46.06 23.34
CA THR A 368 0.15 -47.35 22.98
C THR A 368 1.39 -47.15 22.11
N LEU A 369 1.55 -45.98 21.47
CA LEU A 369 2.72 -45.67 20.63
C LEU A 369 3.89 -45.04 21.41
N LEU A 370 3.63 -44.48 22.60
CA LEU A 370 4.64 -43.81 23.45
C LEU A 370 5.18 -44.67 24.60
N GLY A 371 5.16 -46.00 24.46
CA GLY A 371 5.98 -46.90 25.28
C GLY A 371 5.80 -46.73 26.80
N GLY A 372 4.57 -46.56 27.28
CA GLY A 372 4.26 -46.69 28.70
C GLY A 372 4.14 -48.18 29.06
N GLN A 373 5.17 -48.72 29.70
CA GLN A 373 5.02 -49.88 30.59
C GLN A 373 4.41 -49.43 31.92
#